data_AF-A0AAD9LNX3-F1
#
_entry.id   AF-A0AAD9LNX3-F1
#
_cell.length_a   1.000
_cell.length_b   1.000
_cell.length_c   1.000
_cell.angle_alpha   90.00
_cell.angle_beta   90.00
_cell.angle_gamma   90.00
#
_symmetry.space_group_name_H-M   'P 1'
#
loop_
_entity.id
_entity.type
_entity.pdbx_description
1 polymer ?
#
loop_
_entity_poly.entity_id
_entity_poly.type
_entity_poly.pdbx_seq_one_letter_code
_entity_poly.pdbx_strand_id
1 'polypeptide(L)'
;MDEAAANGQLTVVKYMAQHAVSLRCDTKYSFWPPVDTLSKAILGGHTDVAEFLVNESRILWNLKNAYATAVEQGQTALARRICEVYPEQVRGRSLFLDLASWGHLEAVKYLYKNGCDDSGLVGKAFAAAAGDAQRDVVKFLVGTGRVNSEAFDKAFKRACYGFKTIDTMTFLYNLKRASPQGINRGFESSNDVAVMKLFYEKEKISDKAIATAFTNALDLRLIGDSSVIRYLSKKPGISSELIGTAFVSAALRLNTDVVNFLKDNERLSSVIQGHGTSIRGSCQTSQSGHDEITVR
;
A
#
# COMPACT_ATOMS: atom_id res chain seq x y z
N MET A 1 13.15 -6.70 -29.20
CA MET A 1 12.42 -5.43 -29.46
C MET A 1 13.15 -4.26 -28.85
N ASP A 2 13.51 -4.32 -27.57
CA ASP A 2 14.25 -3.24 -26.87
C ASP A 2 15.52 -2.79 -27.58
N GLU A 3 16.38 -3.72 -28.00
CA GLU A 3 17.61 -3.39 -28.73
C GLU A 3 17.32 -2.69 -30.07
N ALA A 4 16.32 -3.17 -30.81
CA ALA A 4 15.90 -2.55 -32.06
C ALA A 4 15.38 -1.11 -31.84
N ALA A 5 14.64 -0.89 -30.75
CA ALA A 5 14.15 0.43 -30.37
C ALA A 5 15.28 1.35 -29.91
N ALA A 6 16.23 0.84 -29.13
CA ALA A 6 17.41 1.57 -28.66
C ALA A 6 18.35 2.02 -29.80
N ASN A 7 18.30 1.35 -30.95
CA ASN A 7 19.09 1.65 -32.14
C ASN A 7 18.26 2.26 -33.30
N GLY A 8 17.01 2.66 -33.06
CA GLY A 8 16.21 3.38 -34.06
C GLY A 8 15.71 2.53 -35.23
N GLN A 9 15.68 1.20 -35.08
CA GLN A 9 15.29 0.27 -36.14
C GLN A 9 13.76 0.17 -36.26
N LEU A 10 13.10 1.26 -36.69
CA LEU A 10 11.64 1.38 -36.75
C LEU A 10 10.96 0.23 -37.48
N THR A 11 11.51 -0.23 -38.62
CA THR A 11 10.95 -1.33 -39.40
C THR A 11 10.90 -2.63 -38.61
N VAL A 12 11.97 -2.93 -37.86
CA VAL A 12 12.06 -4.12 -37.00
C VAL A 12 11.07 -4.01 -35.84
N VAL A 13 10.97 -2.82 -35.23
CA VAL A 13 10.02 -2.56 -34.14
C VAL A 13 8.58 -2.73 -34.61
N LYS A 14 8.20 -2.18 -35.76
CA LYS A 14 6.87 -2.34 -36.36
C LYS A 14 6.52 -3.81 -36.60
N TYR A 15 7.44 -4.55 -37.21
CA TYR A 15 7.28 -5.98 -37.46
C TYR A 15 7.06 -6.76 -36.15
N MET A 16 7.90 -6.51 -35.14
CA MET A 16 7.80 -7.18 -33.85
C MET A 16 6.51 -6.83 -33.11
N ALA A 17 6.05 -5.58 -33.17
CA ALA A 17 4.81 -5.14 -32.52
C ALA A 17 3.57 -5.81 -33.14
N GLN A 18 3.51 -5.86 -34.48
CA GLN A 18 2.45 -6.57 -35.19
C GLN A 18 2.42 -8.06 -34.82
N HIS A 19 3.60 -8.69 -34.75
CA HIS A 19 3.70 -10.10 -34.40
C HIS A 19 3.30 -10.36 -32.94
N ALA A 20 3.70 -9.49 -32.01
CA ALA A 20 3.32 -9.59 -30.59
C ALA A 20 1.79 -9.55 -30.39
N VAL A 21 1.09 -8.68 -31.14
CA VAL A 21 -0.38 -8.64 -31.15
C VAL A 21 -0.95 -9.94 -31.73
N SER A 22 -0.41 -10.43 -32.85
CA SER A 22 -0.90 -11.66 -33.48
C SER A 22 -0.79 -12.90 -32.58
N LEU A 23 0.27 -12.96 -31.74
CA LEU A 23 0.53 -14.03 -30.80
C LEU A 23 -0.14 -13.84 -29.43
N ARG A 24 -0.97 -12.80 -29.25
CA ARG A 24 -1.61 -12.44 -27.96
C ARG A 24 -0.61 -12.30 -26.80
N CYS A 25 0.57 -11.75 -27.10
CA CYS A 25 1.62 -11.47 -26.12
C CYS A 25 1.63 -10.00 -25.67
N ASP A 26 0.61 -9.23 -26.02
CA ASP A 26 0.41 -7.80 -25.75
C ASP A 26 0.38 -7.43 -24.27
N THR A 27 -0.04 -8.36 -23.40
CA THR A 27 -0.13 -8.13 -21.95
C THR A 27 1.21 -8.27 -21.22
N LYS A 28 2.22 -8.91 -21.83
CA LYS A 28 3.53 -9.15 -21.21
C LYS A 28 4.36 -7.88 -20.98
N TYR A 29 4.06 -6.81 -21.72
CA TYR A 29 4.80 -5.54 -21.70
C TYR A 29 4.27 -4.52 -20.68
N SER A 30 3.19 -4.86 -19.98
CA SER A 30 2.32 -3.88 -19.30
C SER A 30 2.54 -3.71 -17.80
N PHE A 31 3.25 -4.65 -17.15
CA PHE A 31 3.20 -4.72 -15.69
C PHE A 31 4.49 -5.18 -15.01
N TRP A 32 5.39 -5.87 -15.71
CA TRP A 32 6.61 -6.44 -15.12
C TRP A 32 7.89 -5.87 -15.75
N PRO A 33 8.99 -5.74 -14.97
CA PRO A 33 10.07 -4.80 -15.26
C PRO A 33 11.14 -5.19 -16.30
N PRO A 34 11.23 -6.38 -16.92
CA PRO A 34 12.40 -6.62 -17.78
C PRO A 34 12.31 -5.92 -19.14
N VAL A 35 11.15 -5.39 -19.54
CA VAL A 35 10.95 -4.83 -20.88
C VAL A 35 10.48 -3.39 -20.82
N ASP A 36 11.26 -2.50 -21.41
CA ASP A 36 10.96 -1.06 -21.45
C ASP A 36 11.31 -0.47 -22.81
N THR A 37 10.80 -1.11 -23.86
CA THR A 37 11.06 -0.77 -25.27
C THR A 37 10.88 0.71 -25.54
N LEU A 38 9.80 1.31 -25.03
CA LEU A 38 9.50 2.72 -25.25
C LEU A 38 10.54 3.62 -24.59
N SER A 39 10.89 3.42 -23.33
CA SER A 39 11.92 4.25 -22.68
C SER A 39 13.30 4.04 -23.31
N LYS A 40 13.62 2.84 -23.81
CA LYS A 40 14.85 2.59 -24.58
C LYS A 40 14.92 3.40 -25.87
N ALA A 41 13.81 3.50 -26.61
CA ALA A 41 13.75 4.35 -27.80
C ALA A 41 13.96 5.83 -27.45
N ILE A 42 13.38 6.29 -26.34
CA ILE A 42 13.54 7.67 -25.86
C ILE A 42 14.98 7.96 -25.45
N LEU A 43 15.61 7.05 -24.69
CA LEU A 43 17.02 7.16 -24.28
C LEU A 43 17.98 7.14 -25.48
N GLY A 44 17.66 6.37 -26.53
CA GLY A 44 18.41 6.37 -27.79
C GLY A 44 18.18 7.62 -28.66
N GLY A 45 17.25 8.51 -28.29
CA GLY A 45 16.90 9.69 -29.09
C GLY A 45 16.10 9.38 -30.35
N HIS A 46 15.51 8.18 -30.45
CA HIS A 46 14.77 7.73 -31.63
C HIS A 46 13.29 8.09 -31.53
N THR A 47 12.99 9.36 -31.79
CA THR A 47 11.64 9.92 -31.65
C THR A 47 10.63 9.25 -32.58
N ASP A 48 11.02 8.84 -33.79
CA ASP A 48 10.16 8.13 -34.74
C ASP A 48 9.69 6.76 -34.21
N VAL A 49 10.59 6.04 -33.53
CA VAL A 49 10.25 4.79 -32.83
C VAL A 49 9.36 5.07 -31.62
N ALA A 50 9.69 6.08 -30.81
CA ALA A 50 8.90 6.42 -29.64
C ALA A 50 7.46 6.85 -30.01
N GLU A 51 7.30 7.66 -31.06
CA GLU A 51 5.99 8.08 -31.57
C GLU A 51 5.16 6.92 -32.10
N PHE A 52 5.80 5.99 -32.83
CA PHE A 52 5.13 4.77 -33.26
C PHE A 52 4.62 3.96 -32.05
N LEU A 53 5.47 3.72 -31.06
CA LEU A 53 5.14 2.94 -29.88
C LEU A 53 4.03 3.58 -29.05
N VAL A 54 4.06 4.90 -28.81
CA VAL A 54 3.03 5.62 -28.05
C VAL A 54 1.65 5.55 -28.70
N ASN A 55 1.59 5.54 -30.04
CA ASN A 55 0.34 5.43 -30.78
C ASN A 55 -0.15 3.98 -30.97
N GLU A 56 0.69 2.98 -30.66
CA GLU A 56 0.33 1.56 -30.72
C GLU A 56 -0.41 1.12 -29.46
N SER A 57 -1.72 1.41 -29.40
CA SER A 57 -2.57 1.13 -28.24
C SER A 57 -2.92 -0.34 -28.04
N ARG A 58 -2.60 -1.21 -29.01
CA ARG A 58 -2.83 -2.67 -28.87
C ARG A 58 -1.82 -3.31 -27.93
N ILE A 59 -0.70 -2.64 -27.65
CA ILE A 59 0.30 -3.07 -26.67
C ILE A 59 0.29 -2.07 -25.52
N LEU A 60 0.20 -2.59 -24.31
CA LEU A 60 0.18 -1.76 -23.11
C LEU A 60 1.62 -1.44 -22.71
N TRP A 61 2.11 -0.26 -23.12
CA TRP A 61 3.44 0.24 -22.77
C TRP A 61 3.51 0.85 -21.37
N ASN A 62 4.71 0.91 -20.79
CA ASN A 62 4.96 1.59 -19.52
C ASN A 62 5.02 3.13 -19.70
N LEU A 63 3.88 3.74 -20.00
CA LEU A 63 3.78 5.16 -20.33
C LEU A 63 4.27 6.09 -19.21
N LYS A 64 4.12 5.70 -17.93
CA LYS A 64 4.62 6.50 -16.80
C LYS A 64 6.16 6.61 -16.81
N ASN A 65 6.87 5.51 -17.10
CA ASN A 65 8.33 5.53 -17.17
C ASN A 65 8.80 6.24 -18.44
N ALA A 66 8.11 6.01 -19.56
CA ALA A 66 8.36 6.72 -20.80
C ALA A 66 8.20 8.24 -20.64
N TYR A 67 7.16 8.68 -19.93
CA TYR A 67 6.94 10.09 -19.63
C TYR A 67 8.08 10.67 -18.79
N ALA A 68 8.45 9.99 -17.71
CA ALA A 68 9.56 10.42 -16.85
C ALA A 68 10.88 10.54 -17.65
N THR A 69 11.17 9.53 -18.47
CA THR A 69 12.35 9.51 -19.34
C THR A 69 12.30 10.63 -20.38
N ALA A 70 11.15 10.90 -20.99
CA ALA A 70 10.99 11.99 -21.94
C ALA A 70 11.24 13.37 -21.29
N VAL A 71 10.77 13.56 -20.06
CA VAL A 71 11.01 14.78 -19.28
C VAL A 71 12.51 14.94 -18.97
N GLU A 72 13.17 13.88 -18.52
CA GLU A 72 14.61 13.88 -18.24
C GLU A 72 15.47 14.18 -19.49
N GLN A 73 15.05 13.68 -20.66
CA GLN A 73 15.71 13.94 -21.95
C GLN A 73 15.29 15.27 -22.60
N GLY A 74 14.39 16.05 -21.98
CA GLY A 74 13.90 17.31 -22.54
C GLY A 74 12.99 17.16 -23.78
N GLN A 75 12.48 15.96 -24.06
CA GLN A 75 11.59 15.67 -25.20
C GLN A 75 10.15 16.11 -24.92
N THR A 76 9.93 17.42 -24.82
CA THR A 76 8.66 18.02 -24.38
C THR A 76 7.45 17.66 -25.26
N ALA A 77 7.65 17.57 -26.59
CA ALA A 77 6.60 17.17 -27.53
C ALA A 77 6.12 15.73 -27.27
N LEU A 78 7.06 14.80 -27.05
CA LEU A 78 6.75 13.42 -26.73
C LEU A 78 6.09 13.30 -25.35
N ALA A 79 6.60 14.02 -24.35
CA ALA A 79 5.99 14.06 -23.02
C ALA A 79 4.52 14.54 -23.08
N ARG A 80 4.24 15.60 -23.86
CA ARG A 80 2.86 16.07 -24.10
C ARG A 80 2.02 14.98 -24.76
N ARG A 81 2.54 14.33 -25.79
CA ARG A 81 1.83 13.25 -26.48
C ARG A 81 1.47 12.09 -25.54
N ILE A 82 2.40 11.71 -24.66
CA ILE A 82 2.15 10.67 -23.65
C ILE A 82 1.04 11.10 -22.69
N CYS A 83 1.00 12.37 -22.27
CA CYS A 83 -0.09 12.89 -21.42
C CYS A 83 -1.47 12.76 -22.07
N GLU A 84 -1.58 13.05 -23.37
CA GLU A 84 -2.83 12.98 -24.12
C GLU A 84 -3.36 11.54 -24.21
N VAL A 85 -2.50 10.57 -24.51
CA VAL A 85 -2.91 9.17 -24.70
C VAL A 85 -3.06 8.39 -23.39
N TYR A 86 -2.45 8.87 -22.30
CA TYR A 86 -2.41 8.15 -21.03
C TYR A 86 -3.80 7.74 -20.52
N PRO A 87 -4.78 8.66 -20.38
CA PRO A 87 -6.08 8.30 -19.82
C PRO A 87 -6.81 7.24 -20.64
N GLU A 88 -6.69 7.27 -21.97
CA GLU A 88 -7.32 6.29 -22.86
C GLU A 88 -6.71 4.89 -22.69
N GLN A 89 -5.37 4.82 -22.62
CA GLN A 89 -4.66 3.53 -22.55
C GLN A 89 -4.71 2.87 -21.16
N VAL A 90 -4.87 3.66 -20.09
CA VAL A 90 -4.88 3.14 -18.71
C VAL A 90 -6.21 3.29 -17.97
N ARG A 91 -7.33 3.38 -18.72
CA ARG A 91 -8.72 3.39 -18.21
C ARG A 91 -9.03 4.56 -17.28
N GLY A 92 -8.70 5.77 -17.71
CA GLY A 92 -9.00 7.03 -17.03
C GLY A 92 -8.14 7.30 -15.79
N ARG A 93 -7.07 6.53 -15.57
CA ARG A 93 -6.12 6.80 -14.48
C ARG A 93 -5.37 8.12 -14.71
N SER A 94 -5.02 8.79 -13.62
CA SER A 94 -4.29 10.05 -13.65
C SER A 94 -2.78 9.80 -13.68
N LEU A 95 -2.12 10.27 -14.74
CA LEU A 95 -0.67 10.21 -14.87
C LEU A 95 0.05 10.87 -13.68
N PHE A 96 -0.48 12.00 -13.20
CA PHE A 96 0.08 12.71 -12.04
C PHE A 96 0.07 11.85 -10.76
N LEU A 97 -1.02 11.13 -10.50
CA LEU A 97 -1.12 10.22 -9.35
C LEU A 97 -0.16 9.04 -9.47
N ASP A 98 -0.09 8.43 -10.66
CA ASP A 98 0.76 7.28 -10.89
C ASP A 98 2.24 7.67 -10.80
N LEU A 99 2.66 8.80 -11.38
CA LEU A 99 4.04 9.29 -11.23
C LEU A 99 4.40 9.57 -9.77
N ALA A 100 3.47 10.11 -8.98
CA ALA A 100 3.68 10.37 -7.56
C ALA A 100 3.81 9.09 -6.73
N SER A 101 2.98 8.08 -7.00
CA SER A 101 3.03 6.75 -6.37
C SER A 101 4.32 5.98 -6.68
N TRP A 102 4.86 6.17 -7.89
CA TRP A 102 6.10 5.50 -8.35
C TRP A 102 7.38 6.31 -8.09
N GLY A 103 7.28 7.53 -7.55
CA GLY A 103 8.44 8.30 -7.14
C GLY A 103 9.14 9.09 -8.24
N HIS A 104 8.51 9.29 -9.40
CA HIS A 104 9.08 10.05 -10.52
C HIS A 104 9.06 11.57 -10.26
N LEU A 105 9.91 12.04 -9.33
CA LEU A 105 9.90 13.40 -8.81
C LEU A 105 9.96 14.50 -9.89
N GLU A 106 10.91 14.41 -10.83
CA GLU A 106 11.08 15.44 -11.85
C GLU A 106 9.88 15.49 -12.81
N ALA A 107 9.30 14.34 -13.14
CA ALA A 107 8.08 14.26 -13.92
C ALA A 107 6.88 14.87 -13.17
N VAL A 108 6.76 14.63 -11.86
CA VAL A 108 5.74 15.25 -11.00
C VAL A 108 5.92 16.77 -10.96
N LYS A 109 7.14 17.27 -10.76
CA LYS A 109 7.45 18.71 -10.80
C LYS A 109 7.09 19.32 -12.15
N TYR A 110 7.40 18.63 -13.24
CA TYR A 110 7.10 19.11 -14.58
C TYR A 110 5.59 19.22 -14.81
N LEU A 111 4.80 18.18 -14.50
CA LEU A 111 3.34 18.25 -14.62
C LEU A 111 2.73 19.32 -13.72
N TYR A 112 3.22 19.44 -12.49
CA TYR A 112 2.76 20.45 -11.53
C TYR A 112 2.97 21.87 -12.08
N LYS A 113 4.15 22.17 -12.65
CA LYS A 113 4.45 23.48 -13.25
C LYS A 113 3.62 23.80 -14.49
N ASN A 114 3.19 22.77 -15.23
CA ASN A 114 2.39 22.93 -16.43
C ASN A 114 0.86 22.93 -16.16
N GLY A 115 0.45 22.97 -14.89
CA GLY A 115 -0.97 23.07 -14.51
C GLY A 115 -1.76 21.77 -14.69
N CYS A 116 -1.10 20.63 -14.87
CA CYS A 116 -1.74 19.32 -14.99
C CYS A 116 -2.12 18.71 -13.62
N ASP A 117 -2.42 19.57 -12.63
CA ASP A 117 -2.63 19.21 -11.23
C ASP A 117 -3.95 19.80 -10.71
N ASP A 118 -5.08 19.34 -11.25
CA ASP A 118 -6.43 19.75 -10.86
C ASP A 118 -6.62 19.83 -9.33
N SER A 119 -7.54 20.69 -8.90
CA SER A 119 -7.89 20.87 -7.49
C SER A 119 -8.39 19.54 -6.89
N GLY A 120 -7.53 18.89 -6.11
CA GLY A 120 -7.79 17.58 -5.49
C GLY A 120 -6.82 16.47 -5.93
N LEU A 121 -6.12 16.63 -7.05
CA LEU A 121 -5.07 15.69 -7.46
C LEU A 121 -3.83 15.78 -6.57
N VAL A 122 -3.42 16.98 -6.17
CA VAL A 122 -2.25 17.18 -5.28
C VAL A 122 -2.42 16.42 -3.96
N GLY A 123 -3.58 16.52 -3.32
CA GLY A 123 -3.84 15.81 -2.07
C GLY A 123 -3.89 14.29 -2.23
N LYS A 124 -4.46 13.80 -3.34
CA LYS A 124 -4.48 12.37 -3.66
C LYS A 124 -3.07 11.84 -3.98
N ALA A 125 -2.28 12.59 -4.75
CA ALA A 125 -0.89 12.27 -5.09
C ALA A 125 -0.03 12.22 -3.83
N PHE A 126 -0.21 13.20 -2.94
CA PHE A 126 0.48 13.26 -1.65
C PHE A 126 0.20 12.02 -0.80
N ALA A 127 -1.08 11.62 -0.71
CA ALA A 127 -1.45 10.42 0.03
C ALA A 127 -0.96 9.12 -0.63
N ALA A 128 -0.91 9.05 -1.96
CA ALA A 128 -0.34 7.91 -2.68
C ALA A 128 1.17 7.79 -2.43
N ALA A 129 1.92 8.85 -2.71
CA ALA A 129 3.36 8.93 -2.47
C ALA A 129 3.73 8.57 -1.02
N ALA A 130 2.92 9.01 -0.04
CA ALA A 130 3.14 8.68 1.36
C ALA A 130 2.99 7.18 1.69
N GLY A 131 1.99 6.52 1.09
CA GLY A 131 1.75 5.08 1.26
C GLY A 131 2.78 4.21 0.54
N ASP A 132 3.34 4.71 -0.56
CA ASP A 132 4.33 4.01 -1.39
C ASP A 132 5.78 4.40 -1.05
N ALA A 133 5.99 5.04 0.11
CA ALA A 133 7.30 5.46 0.63
C ALA A 133 8.10 6.43 -0.28
N GLN A 134 7.43 7.18 -1.16
CA GLN A 134 8.07 8.13 -2.09
C GLN A 134 8.39 9.47 -1.42
N ARG A 135 9.37 9.45 -0.51
CA ARG A 135 9.69 10.56 0.39
C ARG A 135 9.97 11.89 -0.32
N ASP A 136 10.68 11.89 -1.44
CA ASP A 136 11.03 13.15 -2.12
C ASP A 136 9.84 13.78 -2.85
N VAL A 137 8.93 12.96 -3.38
CA VAL A 137 7.64 13.43 -3.89
C VAL A 137 6.78 13.99 -2.74
N VAL A 138 6.74 13.32 -1.59
CA VAL A 138 6.04 13.81 -0.39
C VAL A 138 6.57 15.18 0.05
N LYS A 139 7.90 15.35 0.16
CA LYS A 139 8.54 16.63 0.50
C LYS A 139 8.17 17.74 -0.50
N PHE A 140 8.22 17.43 -1.79
CA PHE A 140 7.87 18.39 -2.82
C PHE A 140 6.39 18.81 -2.69
N LEU A 141 5.47 17.85 -2.69
CA LEU A 141 4.03 18.11 -2.68
C LEU A 141 3.60 18.87 -1.41
N VAL A 142 4.11 18.52 -0.22
CA VAL A 142 3.80 19.28 0.99
C VAL A 142 4.36 20.71 0.96
N GLY A 143 5.52 20.90 0.32
CA GLY A 143 6.16 22.20 0.13
C GLY A 143 5.42 23.13 -0.83
N THR A 144 4.49 22.61 -1.64
CA THR A 144 3.65 23.44 -2.53
C THR A 144 2.60 24.26 -1.80
N GLY A 145 2.33 23.99 -0.52
CA GLY A 145 1.25 24.64 0.24
C GLY A 145 -0.17 24.23 -0.16
N ARG A 146 -0.36 23.41 -1.20
CA ARG A 146 -1.67 22.97 -1.70
C ARG A 146 -2.22 21.71 -1.02
N VAL A 147 -1.47 21.13 -0.08
CA VAL A 147 -1.91 20.00 0.74
C VAL A 147 -2.74 20.51 1.91
N ASN A 148 -4.06 20.28 1.87
CA ASN A 148 -4.97 20.60 2.97
C ASN A 148 -4.88 19.57 4.12
N SER A 149 -5.56 19.83 5.24
CA SER A 149 -5.53 18.98 6.43
C SER A 149 -6.07 17.57 6.19
N GLU A 150 -7.16 17.43 5.44
CA GLU A 150 -7.75 16.12 5.12
C GLU A 150 -6.79 15.25 4.29
N ALA A 151 -6.17 15.82 3.26
CA ALA A 151 -5.15 15.14 2.48
C ALA A 151 -3.93 14.77 3.33
N PHE A 152 -3.55 15.65 4.27
CA PHE A 152 -2.46 15.38 5.20
C PHE A 152 -2.76 14.18 6.10
N ASP A 153 -3.93 14.16 6.75
CA ASP A 153 -4.36 13.06 7.60
C ASP A 153 -4.47 11.74 6.84
N LYS A 154 -4.95 11.80 5.59
CA LYS A 154 -5.03 10.62 4.70
C LYS A 154 -3.64 10.09 4.35
N ALA A 155 -2.69 10.97 4.06
CA ALA A 155 -1.31 10.61 3.78
C ALA A 155 -0.61 10.03 5.01
N PHE A 156 -0.81 10.64 6.17
CA PHE A 156 -0.31 10.16 7.45
C PHE A 156 -0.83 8.74 7.74
N LYS A 157 -2.14 8.52 7.63
CA LYS A 157 -2.75 7.19 7.77
C LYS A 157 -2.11 6.17 6.83
N ARG A 158 -1.95 6.50 5.55
CA ARG A 158 -1.34 5.59 4.57
C ARG A 158 0.12 5.26 4.90
N ALA A 159 0.89 6.24 5.37
CA ALA A 159 2.27 6.03 5.79
C ALA A 159 2.37 5.11 7.03
N CYS A 160 1.36 5.05 7.90
CA CYS A 160 1.34 4.12 9.03
C CYS A 160 1.04 2.66 8.64
N TYR A 161 0.44 2.43 7.47
CA TYR A 161 0.07 1.10 6.99
C TYR A 161 1.08 0.50 5.99
N GLY A 162 1.78 1.36 5.23
CA GLY A 162 2.62 0.94 4.12
C GLY A 162 3.85 0.11 4.50
N PHE A 163 4.41 -0.61 3.53
CA PHE A 163 5.66 -1.34 3.71
C PHE A 163 6.85 -0.38 3.54
N LYS A 164 7.84 -0.44 4.44
CA LYS A 164 9.03 0.44 4.42
C LYS A 164 8.72 1.95 4.45
N THR A 165 7.57 2.35 4.98
CA THR A 165 7.14 3.76 5.07
C THR A 165 7.60 4.47 6.34
N ILE A 166 8.38 3.84 7.22
CA ILE A 166 8.74 4.39 8.54
C ILE A 166 9.39 5.78 8.45
N ASP A 167 10.29 6.01 7.49
CA ASP A 167 10.96 7.30 7.31
C ASP A 167 9.98 8.38 6.84
N THR A 168 9.05 8.01 5.96
CA THR A 168 8.01 8.89 5.45
C THR A 168 6.99 9.22 6.55
N MET A 169 6.57 8.23 7.33
CA MET A 169 5.71 8.42 8.49
C MET A 169 6.37 9.35 9.52
N THR A 170 7.63 9.09 9.87
CA THR A 170 8.41 9.90 10.81
C THR A 170 8.54 11.34 10.32
N PHE A 171 8.83 11.53 9.03
CA PHE A 171 8.85 12.85 8.40
C PHE A 171 7.49 13.57 8.56
N LEU A 172 6.38 12.91 8.22
CA LEU A 172 5.04 13.48 8.33
C LEU A 172 4.65 13.78 9.78
N TYR A 173 5.02 12.91 10.71
CA TYR A 173 4.80 13.10 12.14
C TYR A 173 5.53 14.36 12.65
N ASN A 174 6.79 14.53 12.26
CA ASN A 174 7.61 15.67 12.66
C ASN A 174 7.12 17.02 12.09
N LEU A 175 6.31 17.01 11.04
CA LEU A 175 5.66 18.24 10.56
C LEU A 175 4.58 18.75 11.51
N LYS A 176 4.09 17.93 12.46
CA LYS A 176 3.07 18.29 13.46
C LYS A 176 1.79 18.88 12.84
N ARG A 177 1.44 18.43 11.63
CA ARG A 177 0.25 18.87 10.87
C ARG A 177 -0.89 17.85 10.90
N ALA A 178 -0.64 16.63 11.38
CA ALA A 178 -1.68 15.62 11.53
C ALA A 178 -2.65 16.03 12.63
N SER A 179 -3.95 15.92 12.36
CA SER A 179 -4.97 16.17 13.38
C SER A 179 -4.96 15.04 14.43
N PRO A 180 -5.53 15.26 15.64
CA PRO A 180 -5.73 14.16 16.59
C PRO A 180 -6.53 13.00 16.01
N GLN A 181 -7.48 13.28 15.10
CA GLN A 181 -8.22 12.25 14.39
C GLN A 181 -7.34 11.52 13.37
N GLY A 182 -6.46 12.23 12.66
CA GLY A 182 -5.46 11.67 11.77
C GLY A 182 -4.49 10.73 12.50
N ILE A 183 -4.03 11.13 13.69
CA ILE A 183 -3.17 10.31 14.56
C ILE A 183 -3.89 9.04 15.01
N ASN A 184 -5.12 9.16 15.52
CA ASN A 184 -5.92 7.98 15.89
C ASN A 184 -6.13 7.04 14.70
N ARG A 185 -6.49 7.57 13.52
CA ARG A 185 -6.63 6.77 12.29
C ARG A 185 -5.34 6.11 11.84
N GLY A 186 -4.19 6.79 12.02
CA GLY A 186 -2.88 6.23 11.75
C GLY A 186 -2.54 5.07 12.69
N PHE A 187 -2.84 5.22 13.98
CA PHE A 187 -2.73 4.17 14.98
C PHE A 187 -3.61 2.96 14.66
N GLU A 188 -4.89 3.20 14.31
CA GLU A 188 -5.87 2.16 13.93
C GLU A 188 -5.42 1.30 12.76
N SER A 189 -4.68 1.88 11.80
CA SER A 189 -4.19 1.18 10.60
C SER A 189 -2.75 0.67 10.72
N SER A 190 -2.06 0.95 11.82
CA SER A 190 -0.67 0.55 11.99
C SER A 190 -0.56 -0.95 12.28
N ASN A 191 0.26 -1.64 11.50
CA ASN A 191 0.63 -3.04 11.74
C ASN A 191 2.04 -3.18 12.36
N ASP A 192 2.71 -2.07 12.66
CA ASP A 192 4.04 -2.05 13.27
C ASP A 192 3.96 -1.66 14.75
N VAL A 193 4.37 -2.57 15.64
CA VAL A 193 4.38 -2.36 17.09
C VAL A 193 5.25 -1.17 17.50
N ALA A 194 6.34 -0.88 16.80
CA ALA A 194 7.20 0.27 17.11
C ALA A 194 6.48 1.60 16.85
N VAL A 195 5.75 1.70 15.73
CA VAL A 195 4.90 2.87 15.42
C VAL A 195 3.79 3.03 16.44
N MET A 196 3.14 1.91 16.83
CA MET A 196 2.09 1.95 17.85
C MET A 196 2.62 2.37 19.22
N LYS A 197 3.82 1.92 19.62
CA LYS A 197 4.47 2.36 20.87
C LYS A 197 4.76 3.85 20.84
N LEU A 198 5.36 4.35 19.75
CA LEU A 198 5.65 5.77 19.56
C LEU A 198 4.38 6.62 19.78
N PHE A 199 3.29 6.28 19.09
CA PHE A 199 2.03 7.03 19.22
C PHE A 199 1.42 6.90 20.62
N TYR A 200 1.43 5.71 21.21
CA TYR A 200 0.87 5.51 22.55
C TYR A 200 1.62 6.30 23.64
N GLU A 201 2.95 6.46 23.49
CA GLU A 201 3.78 7.19 24.44
C GLU A 201 3.75 8.71 24.26
N LYS A 202 3.56 9.18 23.03
CA LYS A 202 3.66 10.60 22.67
C LYS A 202 2.32 11.30 22.48
N GLU A 203 1.26 10.55 22.21
CA GLU A 203 -0.04 11.08 21.81
C GLU A 203 -1.17 10.55 22.70
N LYS A 204 -2.24 11.32 22.82
CA LYS A 204 -3.47 10.88 23.49
C LYS A 204 -4.30 10.03 22.54
N ILE A 205 -4.03 8.72 22.51
CA ILE A 205 -4.80 7.75 21.72
C ILE A 205 -6.11 7.43 22.43
N SER A 206 -7.21 7.45 21.68
CA SER A 206 -8.54 7.14 22.21
C SER A 206 -8.72 5.64 22.44
N ASP A 207 -9.49 5.24 23.46
CA ASP A 207 -9.83 3.82 23.70
C ASP A 207 -10.51 3.18 22.49
N LYS A 208 -11.34 3.97 21.78
CA LYS A 208 -11.95 3.54 20.51
C LYS A 208 -10.90 3.18 19.46
N ALA A 209 -9.84 3.96 19.31
CA ALA A 209 -8.76 3.68 18.37
C ALA A 209 -7.96 2.43 18.79
N ILE A 210 -7.73 2.24 20.10
CA ILE A 210 -7.08 1.04 20.64
C ILE A 210 -7.91 -0.21 20.33
N ALA A 211 -9.22 -0.17 20.61
CA ALA A 211 -10.14 -1.26 20.30
C ALA A 211 -10.21 -1.54 18.79
N THR A 212 -10.30 -0.50 17.96
CA THR A 212 -10.37 -0.65 16.50
C THR A 212 -9.08 -1.24 15.93
N ALA A 213 -7.90 -0.80 16.41
CA ALA A 213 -6.62 -1.37 16.01
C ALA A 213 -6.53 -2.86 16.38
N PHE A 214 -7.05 -3.24 17.55
CA PHE A 214 -7.09 -4.63 17.99
C PHE A 214 -8.01 -5.48 17.11
N THR A 215 -9.20 -4.99 16.77
CA THR A 215 -10.11 -5.68 15.84
C THR A 215 -9.49 -5.82 14.45
N ASN A 216 -8.87 -4.76 13.92
CA ASN A 216 -8.19 -4.80 12.61
C ASN A 216 -7.08 -5.86 12.58
N ALA A 217 -6.31 -5.98 13.66
CA ALA A 217 -5.24 -6.99 13.77
C ALA A 217 -5.77 -8.44 13.72
N LEU A 218 -7.03 -8.67 14.11
CA LEU A 218 -7.68 -9.99 14.05
C LEU A 218 -8.24 -10.31 12.65
N ASP A 219 -8.61 -9.28 11.89
CA ASP A 219 -9.32 -9.45 10.62
C ASP A 219 -8.40 -9.76 9.44
N LEU A 220 -7.13 -9.41 9.50
CA LEU A 220 -6.18 -9.57 8.39
C LEU A 220 -6.08 -11.04 7.94
N ARG A 221 -6.48 -11.28 6.67
CA ARG A 221 -6.50 -12.58 5.97
C ARG A 221 -5.10 -13.12 5.62
N LEU A 222 -4.06 -12.41 6.04
CA LEU A 222 -2.66 -12.80 5.95
C LEU A 222 -2.15 -12.70 7.37
N ILE A 223 -1.90 -13.86 8.00
CA ILE A 223 -1.12 -14.07 9.23
C ILE A 223 -0.88 -12.74 9.97
N GLY A 224 -1.89 -12.28 10.71
CA GLY A 224 -1.74 -11.07 11.52
C GLY A 224 -0.55 -11.29 12.44
N ASP A 225 0.44 -10.40 12.38
CA ASP A 225 1.59 -10.45 13.28
C ASP A 225 1.05 -10.49 14.71
N SER A 226 1.20 -11.64 15.36
CA SER A 226 0.72 -11.87 16.72
C SER A 226 1.31 -10.86 17.69
N SER A 227 2.42 -10.20 17.33
CA SER A 227 3.05 -9.11 18.08
C SER A 227 2.10 -7.93 18.32
N VAL A 228 1.27 -7.53 17.36
CA VAL A 228 0.31 -6.42 17.52
C VAL A 228 -0.78 -6.81 18.50
N ILE A 229 -1.35 -8.01 18.35
CA ILE A 229 -2.39 -8.54 19.26
C ILE A 229 -1.83 -8.67 20.69
N ARG A 230 -0.61 -9.22 20.84
CA ARG A 230 0.09 -9.36 22.13
C ARG A 230 0.38 -8.01 22.78
N TYR A 231 0.72 -7.01 21.98
CA TYR A 231 0.97 -5.66 22.47
C TYR A 231 -0.33 -4.97 22.94
N LEU A 232 -1.38 -5.00 22.12
CA LEU A 232 -2.64 -4.30 22.37
C LEU A 232 -3.48 -4.94 23.47
N SER A 233 -3.52 -6.27 23.56
CA SER A 233 -4.28 -7.01 24.60
C SER A 233 -3.86 -6.66 26.04
N LYS A 234 -2.65 -6.13 26.24
CA LYS A 234 -2.15 -5.67 27.53
C LYS A 234 -2.59 -4.25 27.88
N LYS A 235 -3.22 -3.52 26.95
CA LYS A 235 -3.59 -2.10 27.13
C LYS A 235 -4.93 -1.97 27.86
N PRO A 236 -5.13 -0.91 28.68
CA PRO A 236 -6.35 -0.72 29.44
C PRO A 236 -7.60 -0.51 28.55
N GLY A 237 -7.43 0.04 27.34
CA GLY A 237 -8.55 0.28 26.41
C GLY A 237 -9.16 -0.97 25.76
N ILE A 238 -8.66 -2.18 26.05
CA ILE A 238 -9.23 -3.44 25.54
C ILE A 238 -10.13 -4.09 26.58
N SER A 239 -11.43 -4.20 26.26
CA SER A 239 -12.43 -4.86 27.09
C SER A 239 -12.23 -6.39 27.14
N SER A 240 -12.73 -7.01 28.20
CA SER A 240 -12.75 -8.47 28.34
C SER A 240 -13.55 -9.13 27.21
N GLU A 241 -14.66 -8.52 26.78
CA GLU A 241 -15.46 -8.96 25.62
C GLU A 241 -14.62 -9.03 24.34
N LEU A 242 -13.83 -8.00 24.02
CA LEU A 242 -12.96 -7.98 22.85
C LEU A 242 -11.88 -9.08 22.92
N ILE A 243 -11.32 -9.34 24.12
CA ILE A 243 -10.40 -10.46 24.34
C ILE A 243 -11.10 -11.80 24.06
N GLY A 244 -12.36 -11.96 24.48
CA GLY A 244 -13.18 -13.13 24.18
C GLY A 244 -13.43 -13.32 22.68
N THR A 245 -13.85 -12.27 21.98
CA THR A 245 -14.03 -12.29 20.52
C THR A 245 -12.72 -12.64 19.80
N ALA A 246 -11.60 -12.07 20.25
CA ALA A 246 -10.29 -12.37 19.70
C ALA A 246 -9.90 -13.84 19.87
N PHE A 247 -10.16 -14.42 21.03
CA PHE A 247 -9.90 -15.82 21.32
C PHE A 247 -10.71 -16.74 20.38
N VAL A 248 -12.02 -16.50 20.25
CA VAL A 248 -12.89 -17.27 19.35
C VAL A 248 -12.46 -17.13 17.89
N SER A 249 -12.18 -15.91 17.43
CA SER A 249 -11.72 -15.66 16.06
C SER A 249 -10.38 -16.35 15.77
N ALA A 250 -9.44 -16.31 16.72
CA ALA A 250 -8.16 -16.99 16.58
C ALA A 250 -8.32 -18.52 16.52
N ALA A 251 -9.22 -19.10 17.33
CA ALA A 251 -9.53 -20.52 17.29
C ALA A 251 -10.16 -20.96 15.96
N LEU A 252 -11.14 -20.20 15.45
CA LEU A 252 -11.77 -20.47 14.15
C LEU A 252 -10.78 -20.41 12.98
N ARG A 253 -9.75 -19.54 13.09
CA ARG A 253 -8.69 -19.39 12.08
C ARG A 253 -7.49 -20.30 12.31
N LEU A 254 -7.53 -21.20 13.31
CA LEU A 254 -6.44 -22.09 13.70
C LEU A 254 -5.12 -21.36 14.03
N ASN A 255 -5.20 -20.11 14.52
CA ASN A 255 -4.04 -19.33 14.95
C ASN A 255 -3.64 -19.73 16.39
N THR A 256 -2.90 -20.83 16.49
CA THR A 256 -2.48 -21.43 17.76
C THR A 256 -1.64 -20.50 18.62
N ASP A 257 -0.83 -19.62 18.02
CA ASP A 257 0.01 -18.67 18.74
C ASP A 257 -0.80 -17.62 19.51
N VAL A 258 -1.87 -17.11 18.89
CA VAL A 258 -2.77 -16.13 19.51
C VAL A 258 -3.66 -16.82 20.54
N VAL A 259 -4.19 -18.02 20.24
CA VAL A 259 -4.99 -18.80 21.19
C VAL A 259 -4.17 -19.11 22.45
N ASN A 260 -2.94 -19.61 22.30
CA ASN A 260 -2.06 -19.92 23.42
C ASN A 260 -1.67 -18.68 24.23
N PHE A 261 -1.57 -17.52 23.59
CA PHE A 261 -1.28 -16.29 24.31
C PHE A 261 -2.51 -15.74 25.06
N LEU A 262 -3.70 -15.83 24.46
CA LEU A 262 -4.92 -15.28 25.05
C LEU A 262 -5.56 -16.19 26.10
N LYS A 263 -5.32 -17.53 26.06
CA LYS A 263 -5.89 -18.47 27.03
C LYS A 263 -5.50 -18.13 28.48
N ASP A 264 -4.29 -17.60 28.67
CA ASP A 264 -3.74 -17.26 29.98
C ASP A 264 -4.06 -15.79 30.37
N ASN A 265 -4.89 -15.10 29.59
CA ASN A 265 -5.26 -13.71 29.86
C ASN A 265 -6.33 -13.64 30.97
N GLU A 266 -6.01 -13.00 32.08
CA GLU A 266 -6.93 -12.85 33.24
C GLU A 266 -8.29 -12.24 32.86
N ARG A 267 -8.31 -11.35 31.86
CA ARG A 267 -9.56 -10.74 31.39
C ARG A 267 -10.44 -11.73 30.63
N LEU A 268 -9.87 -12.77 30.02
CA LEU A 268 -10.62 -13.85 29.38
C LEU A 268 -11.34 -14.72 30.43
N SER A 269 -10.68 -15.01 31.56
CA SER A 269 -11.27 -15.77 32.66
C SER A 269 -12.54 -15.12 33.21
N SER A 270 -12.57 -13.78 33.26
CA SER A 270 -13.76 -13.02 33.67
C SER A 270 -14.97 -13.18 32.71
N VAL A 271 -14.73 -13.34 31.40
CA VAL A 271 -15.78 -13.60 30.40
C VAL A 271 -16.32 -15.01 30.54
N ILE A 272 -15.44 -15.99 30.73
CA ILE A 272 -15.81 -17.40 30.89
C ILE A 272 -16.62 -17.59 32.19
N GLN A 273 -16.27 -16.88 33.27
CA GLN A 273 -17.05 -16.90 34.52
C GLN A 273 -18.40 -16.15 34.40
N GLY A 274 -18.49 -15.08 33.61
CA GLY A 274 -19.73 -14.35 33.35
C GLY A 274 -20.70 -15.04 32.37
N HIS A 275 -20.20 -15.97 31.55
CA HIS A 275 -20.98 -16.77 30.57
C HIS A 275 -21.10 -18.24 30.95
N GLY A 276 -21.14 -18.56 32.24
CA GLY A 276 -21.29 -19.91 32.81
C GLY A 276 -22.50 -20.74 32.34
N THR A 277 -23.22 -20.35 31.29
CA THR A 277 -24.31 -21.11 30.67
C THR A 277 -24.27 -21.27 29.14
N SER A 278 -23.26 -20.79 28.38
CA SER A 278 -23.35 -20.91 26.90
C SER A 278 -22.12 -21.36 26.09
N ILE A 279 -20.89 -21.32 26.61
CA ILE A 279 -19.73 -21.78 25.82
C ILE A 279 -19.31 -23.20 26.26
N ARG A 280 -20.19 -24.18 26.07
CA ARG A 280 -19.80 -25.60 25.98
C ARG A 280 -19.57 -25.93 24.50
N GLY A 281 -18.40 -25.52 24.00
CA GLY A 281 -17.95 -25.79 22.64
C GLY A 281 -16.56 -26.42 22.64
N SER A 282 -16.53 -27.74 22.76
CA SER A 282 -15.51 -28.65 22.20
C SER A 282 -14.03 -28.25 22.35
N CYS A 283 -13.47 -28.38 23.55
CA CYS A 283 -12.06 -28.74 23.71
C CYS A 283 -12.01 -30.16 24.28
N GLN A 284 -12.14 -31.17 23.42
CA GLN A 284 -11.65 -32.51 23.74
C GLN A 284 -10.14 -32.49 23.52
N THR A 285 -9.41 -32.36 24.62
CA THR A 285 -7.98 -32.70 24.66
C THR A 285 -7.85 -34.19 24.39
N SER A 286 -7.25 -34.54 23.26
CA SER A 286 -6.76 -35.89 22.96
C SER A 286 -5.66 -36.25 23.96
N GLN A 287 -6.03 -36.96 25.03
CA GLN A 287 -5.09 -37.77 25.81
C GLN A 287 -5.12 -39.19 25.26
N SER A 288 -4.10 -39.53 24.47
CA SER A 288 -3.70 -40.90 24.20
C SER A 288 -2.88 -41.41 25.38
N GLY A 289 -3.27 -42.54 25.96
CA GLY A 289 -2.48 -43.22 26.99
C GLY A 289 -3.28 -44.29 27.72
N HIS A 290 -3.35 -45.48 27.13
CA HIS A 290 -3.22 -46.79 27.77
C HIS A 290 -3.30 -46.83 29.31
N ASP A 291 -4.32 -47.46 29.89
CA ASP A 291 -4.23 -48.88 30.28
C ASP A 291 -5.50 -49.36 30.99
N GLU A 292 -5.74 -50.66 30.83
CA GLU A 292 -6.76 -51.47 31.47
C GLU A 292 -6.77 -51.31 33.00
N ILE A 293 -7.94 -51.50 33.62
CA ILE A 293 -8.21 -52.65 34.51
C ILE A 293 -9.60 -52.50 35.13
N THR A 294 -10.37 -53.56 34.92
CA THR A 294 -11.67 -53.93 35.47
C THR A 294 -11.67 -53.98 37.00
N VAL A 295 -12.83 -53.75 37.63
CA VAL A 295 -13.51 -54.66 38.60
C VAL A 295 -14.33 -53.87 39.65
N ARG A 296 -15.64 -54.18 39.62
CA ARG A 296 -16.73 -54.02 40.61
C ARG A 296 -17.36 -52.65 40.81
#